data_AF-A0A933H3Z1-F1
#
_entry.id   AF-A0A933H3Z1-F1
#
_cell.length_a   1.000
_cell.length_b   1.000
_cell.length_c   1.000
_cell.angle_alpha   90.00
_cell.angle_beta   90.00
_cell.angle_gamma   90.00
#
_symmetry.space_group_name_H-M   'P 1'
#
loop_
_entity.id
_entity.type
_entity.pdbx_description
1 polymer ?
#
loop_
_entity_poly.entity_id
_entity_poly.type
_entity_poly.pdbx_seq_one_letter_code
_entity_poly.pdbx_strand_id
1 'polypeptide(L)' 'MPLIDANYAITSRFNVPGLKAAMDMLGYYGGPVRSPMLPLTDEEKAALRKTLVKAGIMK' A
#
# COMPACT_ATOMS: atom_id res chain seq x y z
N MET A 1 -7.36 -8.29 13.12
CA MET A 1 -8.54 -7.69 12.44
C MET A 1 -8.07 -7.20 11.07
N PRO A 2 -8.48 -7.83 9.95
CA PRO A 2 -7.85 -7.59 8.65
C PRO A 2 -7.84 -6.12 8.18
N LEU A 3 -8.89 -5.36 8.51
CA LEU A 3 -8.98 -3.92 8.21
C LEU A 3 -7.97 -3.08 9.00
N ILE A 4 -7.71 -3.43 10.27
CA ILE A 4 -6.69 -2.76 11.09
C ILE A 4 -5.29 -3.03 10.52
N ASP A 5 -5.03 -4.25 10.07
CA ASP A 5 -3.76 -4.62 9.44
C ASP A 5 -3.52 -3.82 8.15
N ALA A 6 -4.57 -3.65 7.33
CA ALA A 6 -4.51 -2.83 6.13
C ALA A 6 -4.28 -1.34 6.45
N ASN A 7 -5.00 -0.79 7.41
CA ASN A 7 -4.79 0.60 7.85
C ASN A 7 -3.37 0.81 8.36
N TYR A 8 -2.86 -0.10 9.19
CA TYR A 8 -1.48 -0.05 9.69
C TYR A 8 -0.46 -0.13 8.55
N ALA A 9 -0.71 -0.97 7.54
CA ALA A 9 0.17 -1.11 6.39
C ALA A 9 0.37 0.21 5.63
N ILE A 10 -0.70 0.97 5.39
CA ILE A 10 -0.67 2.21 4.61
C ILE A 10 -0.38 3.47 5.44
N THR A 11 -0.57 3.46 6.76
CA THR A 11 -0.34 4.65 7.61
C THR A 11 0.96 4.60 8.40
N SER A 12 1.39 3.40 8.81
CA SER A 12 2.57 3.23 9.69
C SER A 12 3.70 2.47 9.02
N ARG A 13 3.44 1.29 8.45
CA ARG A 13 4.50 0.42 7.90
C ARG A 13 5.11 0.98 6.63
N PHE A 14 4.29 1.27 5.62
CA PHE A 14 4.72 1.77 4.31
C PHE A 14 4.35 3.23 4.09
N ASN A 15 3.58 3.83 5.01
CA ASN A 15 3.21 5.25 5.04
C ASN A 15 2.66 5.76 3.69
N VAL A 16 2.88 7.03 3.34
CA VAL A 16 2.42 7.66 2.09
C VAL A 16 2.80 6.86 0.84
N PRO A 17 4.04 6.35 0.67
CA PRO A 17 4.37 5.47 -0.44
C PRO A 17 3.46 4.24 -0.54
N GLY A 18 3.15 3.61 0.60
CA GLY A 18 2.25 2.46 0.67
C GLY A 18 0.81 2.80 0.30
N LEU A 19 0.28 3.92 0.80
CA LEU A 19 -1.05 4.39 0.41
C LEU A 19 -1.14 4.62 -1.11
N LYS A 20 -0.15 5.32 -1.69
CA LYS A 20 -0.13 5.59 -3.13
C LYS A 20 -0.06 4.31 -3.96
N ALA A 21 0.81 3.38 -3.57
CA ALA A 21 0.91 2.08 -4.22
C ALA A 21 -0.42 1.29 -4.10
N ALA A 22 -1.10 1.33 -2.95
CA ALA A 22 -2.40 0.71 -2.78
C ALA A 22 -3.46 1.34 -3.69
N MET A 23 -3.46 2.67 -3.83
CA MET A 23 -4.36 3.38 -4.74
C MET A 23 -4.13 2.94 -6.20
N ASP A 24 -2.88 2.91 -6.66
CA ASP A 24 -2.53 2.46 -8.01
C ASP A 24 -2.95 1.00 -8.25
N MET A 25 -2.75 0.11 -7.27
CA MET A 25 -3.18 -1.30 -7.35
C MET A 25 -4.70 -1.48 -7.46
N LEU A 26 -5.47 -0.56 -6.88
CA LEU A 26 -6.93 -0.57 -6.90
C LEU A 26 -7.52 0.15 -8.12
N GLY A 27 -6.69 0.64 -9.03
CA GLY A 27 -7.11 1.37 -10.23
C GLY A 27 -7.42 2.86 -9.99
N TYR A 28 -7.07 3.39 -8.81
CA TYR A 28 -7.05 4.83 -8.55
C TYR A 28 -5.69 5.43 -8.91
N TYR A 29 -5.56 6.75 -8.81
CA TYR A 29 -4.29 7.45 -9.03
C TYR A 29 -3.61 7.79 -7.69
N GLY A 30 -2.55 7.05 -7.32
CA GLY A 30 -1.66 7.36 -6.19
C GLY A 30 -0.53 8.33 -6.57
N GLY A 31 -0.08 8.24 -7.83
CA GLY A 31 0.92 9.13 -8.41
C GLY A 31 2.34 8.96 -7.84
N PRO A 32 3.32 9.72 -8.34
CA PRO A 32 4.72 9.52 -7.97
C PRO A 32 4.96 9.82 -6.48
N VAL A 33 5.87 9.05 -5.88
CA VAL A 33 6.39 9.34 -4.54
C VAL A 33 7.43 10.45 -4.65
N ARG A 34 7.33 11.42 -3.72
CA ARG A 34 8.20 12.60 -3.67
C ARG A 34 9.39 12.34 -2.74
N SER A 35 10.57 12.84 -3.12
CA SER A 35 11.76 12.93 -2.27
C SER A 35 11.48 13.72 -0.96
N PRO A 36 12.04 13.29 0.20
CA PRO A 36 13.08 12.28 0.38
C PRO A 36 12.58 10.83 0.41
N MET A 37 11.27 10.61 0.32
CA MET A 37 10.72 9.25 0.34
C MET A 37 10.94 8.56 -1.01
N LEU A 38 11.16 7.25 -0.96
CA LEU A 38 11.31 6.41 -2.14
C LEU A 38 10.03 5.62 -2.41
N PRO A 39 9.75 5.27 -3.68
CA PRO A 39 8.74 4.29 -4.01
C PRO A 39 9.01 2.94 -3.32
N LEU A 40 7.96 2.16 -3.08
CA LEU A 40 8.10 0.80 -2.56
C LEU A 40 8.91 -0.07 -3.53
N THR A 41 9.72 -0.98 -3.00
CA THR A 41 10.31 -2.07 -3.79
C THR A 41 9.22 -3.04 -4.24
N ASP A 42 9.55 -3.93 -5.18
CA ASP A 42 8.58 -4.91 -5.67
C ASP A 42 8.20 -5.94 -4.59
N GLU A 43 9.12 -6.27 -3.69
CA GLU A 43 8.86 -7.11 -2.52
C GLU A 43 7.89 -6.44 -1.54
N GLU A 44 8.07 -5.13 -1.29
CA GLU A 44 7.17 -4.36 -0.43
C GLU A 44 5.78 -4.22 -1.05
N LYS A 45 5.70 -3.97 -2.37
CA LYS A 45 4.43 -3.98 -3.11
C LYS A 45 3.73 -5.34 -3.01
N ALA A 46 4.46 -6.44 -3.11
CA ALA A 46 3.90 -7.78 -2.96
C ALA A 46 3.35 -8.02 -1.54
N ALA A 47 4.07 -7.57 -0.51
CA ALA A 47 3.63 -7.65 0.89
C ALA A 47 2.37 -6.79 1.15
N LEU A 48 2.32 -5.58 0.59
CA LEU A 48 1.16 -4.70 0.64
C LEU A 48 -0.04 -5.35 -0.06
N ARG A 49 0.15 -5.86 -1.29
CA ARG A 49 -0.88 -6.60 -2.06
C ARG A 49 -1.47 -7.74 -1.24
N LYS A 50 -0.64 -8.56 -0.60
CA LYS A 50 -1.11 -9.67 0.26
C LYS A 50 -1.96 -9.18 1.43
N THR A 51 -1.59 -8.04 2.03
CA THR A 51 -2.34 -7.44 3.14
C THR A 51 -3.71 -6.94 2.67
N LEU A 52 -3.76 -6.26 1.53
CA LEU A 52 -5.00 -5.75 0.93
C LEU A 52 -5.96 -6.87 0.51
N VAL A 53 -5.44 -7.98 -0.06
CA VAL A 53 -6.23 -9.17 -0.41
C VAL A 53 -6.80 -9.84 0.85
N LYS A 54 -5.98 -10.02 1.89
CA LYS A 54 -6.43 -10.58 3.18
C LYS A 54 -7.51 -9.70 3.83
N ALA A 55 -7.46 -8.39 3.61
CA ALA A 55 -8.45 -7.44 4.10
C ALA A 55 -9.73 -7.36 3.24
N GLY A 56 -9.79 -8.05 2.10
CA GLY A 56 -10.93 -8.02 1.18
C GLY A 56 -11.06 -6.72 0.39
N ILE A 57 -10.02 -5.87 0.38
CA ILE A 57 -10.00 -4.59 -0.34
C ILE A 57 -9.63 -4.79 -1.81
N MET A 58 -8.83 -5.82 -2.09
CA MET A 58 -8.37 -6.19 -3.44
C MET A 58 -8.63 -7.68 -3.70
N LYS A 59 -8.89 -8.04 -4.96
CA LYS A 59 -9.05 -9.43 -5.41
C LYS A 59 -7.75 -9.97 -6.00
#